data_AF-A0A2K6PVR3-F1
#
_entry.id   AF-A0A2K6PVR3-F1
#
_cell.length_a   1.000
_cell.length_b   1.000
_cell.length_c   1.000
_cell.angle_alpha   90.00
_cell.angle_beta   90.00
_cell.angle_gamma   90.00
#
_symmetry.space_group_name_H-M   'P 1'
#
loop_
_entity.id
_entity.type
_entity.pdbx_description
1 polymer ?
#
loop_
_entity_poly.entity_id
_entity_poly.type
_entity_poly.pdbx_seq_one_letter_code
_entity_poly.pdbx_strand_id
1 'polypeptide(L)'
;MEYTGSKYIGEYVDGRMEGKAKYILPTETIYVGEMKDGVFHGEGTLYFPSGSQYDAVWENGLAIKVWLNSPIWTHLEKSPRAITIVETASITPSRG
;
A
#
# COMPACT_ATOMS: atom_id res chain seq x y z
N MET A 1 -0.43 27.98 25.28
CA MET A 1 -1.69 27.24 25.10
C MET A 1 -1.51 26.38 23.87
N GLU A 2 -1.43 25.06 24.08
CA GLU A 2 -1.09 24.05 23.08
C GLU A 2 -2.01 24.13 21.87
N TYR A 3 -1.48 24.59 20.75
CA TYR A 3 -2.06 24.32 19.44
C TYR A 3 -1.24 23.19 18.83
N THR A 4 -1.30 22.00 19.42
CA THR A 4 -0.97 20.79 18.67
C THR A 4 -2.09 20.66 17.64
N GLY A 5 -2.00 21.42 16.55
CA GLY A 5 -2.98 21.48 15.45
C GLY A 5 -3.20 20.15 14.74
N SER A 6 -2.66 19.06 15.29
CA SER A 6 -3.02 17.70 14.97
C SER A 6 -4.46 17.40 15.37
N LYS A 7 -5.25 16.93 14.41
CA LYS A 7 -6.63 16.52 14.63
C LYS A 7 -6.78 15.05 14.29
N TYR A 8 -7.13 14.24 15.28
CA TYR A 8 -7.49 12.86 15.09
C TYR A 8 -9.01 12.71 14.90
N ILE A 9 -9.41 11.90 13.93
CA ILE A 9 -10.80 11.56 13.62
C ILE A 9 -10.83 10.05 13.38
N GLY A 10 -11.23 9.29 14.39
CA GLY A 10 -11.24 7.83 14.31
C GLY A 10 -11.83 7.22 15.57
N GLU A 11 -11.75 5.90 15.67
CA GLU A 11 -12.25 5.15 16.81
C GLU A 11 -11.24 5.15 17.96
N TYR A 12 -11.73 5.39 19.16
CA TYR A 12 -10.95 5.20 20.38
C TYR A 12 -11.49 3.97 21.11
N VAL A 13 -10.65 2.97 21.29
CA VAL A 13 -10.96 1.78 22.09
C VAL A 13 -10.07 1.83 23.33
N ASP A 14 -10.67 1.78 24.52
CA ASP A 14 -9.95 1.88 25.81
C ASP A 14 -9.02 3.11 25.92
N GLY A 15 -9.42 4.23 25.30
CA GLY A 15 -8.64 5.48 25.30
C GLY A 15 -7.41 5.44 24.37
N ARG A 16 -7.26 4.40 23.54
CA ARG A 16 -6.23 4.28 22.51
C ARG A 16 -6.84 4.45 21.12
N MET A 17 -6.07 5.04 20.21
CA MET A 17 -6.47 5.16 18.81
C MET A 17 -6.38 3.77 18.17
N GLU A 18 -7.53 3.25 17.74
CA GLU A 18 -7.68 1.88 17.25
C GLU A 18 -8.57 1.87 16.00
N GLY A 19 -8.35 0.91 15.11
CA GLY A 19 -9.15 0.76 13.90
C GLY A 19 -8.90 1.87 12.88
N LYS A 20 -9.92 2.17 12.06
CA LYS A 20 -9.77 3.10 10.94
C LYS A 20 -9.85 4.55 11.42
N ALA A 21 -8.82 5.32 11.08
CA ALA A 21 -8.70 6.68 11.53
C ALA A 21 -8.11 7.61 10.47
N LYS A 22 -8.44 8.89 10.64
CA LYS A 22 -7.88 10.01 9.91
C LYS A 22 -7.13 10.91 10.87
N TYR A 23 -5.82 11.02 10.69
CA TYR A 23 -4.95 11.86 11.51
C TYR A 23 -4.42 13.02 10.67
N ILE A 24 -4.87 14.23 11.00
CA ILE A 24 -4.41 15.46 10.38
C ILE A 24 -3.22 15.92 11.21
N LEU A 25 -2.07 16.08 10.59
CA LEU A 25 -0.84 16.59 11.21
C LEU A 25 -0.82 18.13 11.16
N PRO A 26 -0.06 18.79 12.04
CA PRO A 26 0.13 20.25 12.00
C PRO A 26 0.79 20.74 10.71
N THR A 27 1.43 19.85 9.94
CA THR A 27 2.01 20.13 8.62
C THR A 27 0.97 20.11 7.50
N GLU A 28 -0.33 20.09 7.83
CA GLU A 28 -1.45 19.88 6.90
C GLU A 28 -1.41 18.52 6.16
N THR A 29 -0.49 17.64 6.54
CA THR A 29 -0.44 16.27 6.05
C THR A 29 -1.60 15.48 6.67
N ILE A 30 -2.29 14.70 5.88
CA ILE A 30 -3.43 13.91 6.34
C ILE A 30 -3.08 12.44 6.17
N TYR A 31 -3.03 11.71 7.28
CA TYR A 31 -3.01 10.26 7.27
C TYR A 31 -4.42 9.72 7.29
N VAL A 32 -4.73 8.73 6.44
CA VAL A 32 -5.97 7.96 6.45
C VAL A 32 -5.60 6.49 6.39
N GLY A 33 -5.88 5.74 7.43
CA GLY A 33 -5.48 4.34 7.50
C GLY A 33 -5.93 3.67 8.79
N GLU A 34 -5.38 2.51 9.07
CA GLU A 34 -5.59 1.84 10.34
C GLU A 34 -4.60 2.36 11.40
N MET A 35 -5.07 2.43 12.63
CA MET A 35 -4.26 2.76 13.79
C MET A 35 -4.44 1.67 14.82
N LYS A 36 -3.36 1.38 15.53
CA LYS A 36 -3.34 0.39 16.59
C LYS A 36 -2.48 0.91 17.72
N ASP A 37 -2.96 0.89 18.96
CA ASP A 37 -2.27 1.35 20.15
C ASP A 37 -1.71 2.79 20.02
N GLY A 38 -2.35 3.66 19.22
CA GLY A 38 -1.85 5.02 18.99
C GLY A 38 -0.81 5.17 17.88
N VAL A 39 -0.43 4.09 17.19
CA VAL A 39 0.54 4.12 16.08
C VAL A 39 -0.11 3.73 14.75
N PHE A 40 0.47 4.18 13.64
CA PHE A 40 0.01 3.78 12.30
C PHE A 40 0.20 2.27 12.09
N HIS A 41 -0.84 1.62 11.59
CA HIS A 41 -0.88 0.18 11.38
C HIS A 41 -1.65 -0.16 10.10
N GLY A 42 -1.45 -1.36 9.56
CA GLY A 42 -2.20 -1.83 8.40
C GLY A 42 -2.00 -0.95 7.16
N GLU A 43 -3.00 -0.90 6.29
CA GLU A 43 -2.95 -0.10 5.07
C GLU A 43 -3.33 1.36 5.37
N GLY A 44 -2.49 2.30 4.92
CA GLY A 44 -2.73 3.72 5.15
C GLY A 44 -2.11 4.62 4.09
N THR A 45 -2.81 5.70 3.78
CA THR A 45 -2.43 6.70 2.78
C THR A 45 -2.11 8.02 3.46
N LEU A 46 -0.93 8.57 3.18
CA LEU A 46 -0.55 9.93 3.53
C LEU A 46 -0.85 10.88 2.36
N TYR A 47 -1.65 11.90 2.61
CA TYR A 47 -1.91 13.00 1.69
C TYR A 47 -1.10 14.21 2.14
N PHE A 48 -0.22 14.68 1.26
CA PHE A 48 0.57 15.87 1.50
C PHE A 48 -0.14 17.11 0.92
N PRO A 49 0.07 18.29 1.53
CA PRO A 49 -0.50 19.54 1.00
C PRO A 49 0.01 19.88 -0.40
N SER A 50 1.14 19.30 -0.83
CA SER A 50 1.63 19.39 -2.22
C SER A 50 0.72 18.70 -3.25
N GLY A 51 -0.27 17.92 -2.82
CA GLY A 51 -1.07 17.04 -3.67
C GLY A 51 -0.44 15.67 -3.91
N SER A 52 0.73 15.39 -3.31
CA SER A 52 1.34 14.06 -3.34
C SER A 52 0.59 13.11 -2.40
N GLN A 53 0.41 11.87 -2.84
CA GLN A 53 -0.13 10.79 -2.01
C GLN A 53 0.91 9.68 -1.84
N TYR A 54 0.97 9.12 -0.64
CA TYR A 54 1.84 8.02 -0.26
C TYR A 54 1.00 6.90 0.32
N ASP A 55 0.69 5.92 -0.52
CA ASP A 55 0.03 4.70 -0.11
C ASP A 55 1.07 3.74 0.46
N ALA A 56 0.92 3.33 1.72
CA ALA A 56 1.88 2.45 2.38
C ALA A 56 1.19 1.50 3.38
N VAL A 57 1.84 0.37 3.64
CA VAL A 57 1.50 -0.52 4.75
C VAL A 57 2.39 -0.17 5.93
N TRP A 58 1.77 0.05 7.07
CA TRP A 58 2.38 0.49 8.31
C TRP A 58 2.37 -0.64 9.33
N GLU A 59 3.48 -0.82 10.04
CA GLU A 59 3.58 -1.75 11.15
C GLU A 59 4.34 -1.06 12.28
N ASN A 60 3.68 -0.91 13.44
CA ASN A 60 4.22 -0.22 14.61
C ASN A 60 4.72 1.22 14.30
N GLY A 61 4.03 1.94 13.40
CA GLY A 61 4.42 3.28 12.97
C GLY A 61 5.51 3.33 11.88
N LEU A 62 5.99 2.18 11.40
CA LEU A 62 7.00 2.09 10.33
C LEU A 62 6.34 1.67 9.02
N ALA A 63 6.60 2.39 7.93
CA ALA A 63 6.17 1.98 6.60
C ALA A 63 7.00 0.77 6.13
N ILE A 64 6.41 -0.43 6.12
CA ILE A 64 7.05 -1.67 5.69
C ILE A 64 6.93 -1.91 4.18
N LYS A 65 5.92 -1.31 3.55
CA LYS A 65 5.67 -1.45 2.11
C LYS A 65 5.09 -0.15 1.58
N VAL A 66 5.61 0.37 0.49
CA VAL A 66 5.12 1.63 -0.11
C VAL A 66 4.68 1.34 -1.54
N TRP A 67 3.47 1.76 -1.89
CA TRP A 67 2.97 1.81 -3.24
C TRP A 67 3.10 3.24 -3.74
N LEU A 68 4.24 3.53 -4.36
CA LEU A 68 4.32 4.69 -5.24
C LEU A 68 3.42 4.36 -6.42
N ASN A 69 2.39 5.19 -6.66
CA ASN A 69 1.65 5.17 -7.92
C ASN A 69 2.67 5.36 -9.04
N SER A 70 3.15 4.23 -9.56
CA SER A 70 4.13 4.20 -10.63
C SER A 70 3.47 4.89 -11.82
N PRO A 71 4.11 5.91 -12.42
CA PRO A 71 3.56 6.54 -13.60
C PRO A 71 3.33 5.46 -14.65
N ILE A 72 2.23 5.63 -15.37
CA ILE A 72 1.54 4.85 -16.43
C ILE A 72 2.43 4.18 -17.52
N TRP A 73 3.75 4.16 -17.37
CA TRP A 73 4.73 3.54 -18.26
C TRP A 73 5.07 2.08 -17.93
N THR A 74 4.41 1.45 -16.94
CA THR A 74 4.54 0.00 -16.68
C THR A 74 3.73 -0.85 -17.69
N HIS A 75 3.74 -0.47 -18.98
CA HIS A 75 3.20 -1.27 -20.09
C HIS A 75 4.26 -1.52 -21.17
N LEU A 76 5.48 -1.96 -20.83
CA LEU A 76 6.36 -2.51 -21.88
C LEU A 76 7.18 -3.75 -21.52
N GLU A 77 7.34 -4.14 -20.26
CA GLU A 77 8.37 -5.16 -19.95
C GLU A 77 7.90 -6.28 -19.00
N LYS A 78 6.68 -6.77 -19.16
CA LYS A 78 6.35 -8.14 -18.70
C LYS A 78 6.08 -9.05 -19.88
N SER A 79 7.14 -9.34 -20.63
CA SER A 79 7.25 -10.59 -21.38
C SER A 79 7.88 -11.62 -20.45
N PRO A 80 7.11 -12.49 -19.76
CA PRO A 80 7.70 -13.64 -19.10
C PRO A 80 8.17 -14.60 -20.19
N ARG A 81 9.49 -14.64 -20.39
CA ARG A 81 10.13 -15.76 -21.07
C ARG A 81 9.74 -17.06 -20.37
N ALA A 82 9.14 -18.00 -21.11
CA ALA A 82 9.21 -19.44 -20.85
C ALA A 82 9.53 -20.06 -22.22
N ILE A 83 10.80 -20.31 -22.58
CA ILE A 83 11.65 -21.44 -22.17
C ILE A 83 10.89 -22.77 -22.24
N THR A 84 11.11 -23.44 -23.38
CA THR A 84 11.29 -24.89 -23.58
C THR A 84 10.10 -25.82 -23.32
N ILE A 85 9.49 -26.28 -24.42
CA ILE A 85 9.10 -27.69 -24.53
C ILE A 85 10.13 -28.40 -25.41
N VAL A 86 10.79 -29.39 -24.80
CA VAL A 86 11.72 -30.33 -25.42
C VAL A 86 11.03 -31.13 -26.53
N GLU A 87 11.80 -31.49 -27.55
CA GLU A 87 11.37 -32.38 -28.63
C GLU A 87 10.80 -33.70 -28.10
N THR A 88 9.61 -34.09 -28.59
CA THR A 88 9.22 -35.51 -28.71
C THR A 88 8.40 -35.69 -29.99
N ALA A 89 9.06 -35.55 -31.14
CA ALA A 89 8.53 -36.12 -32.37
C ALA A 89 8.82 -37.62 -32.35
N SER A 90 7.97 -38.39 -31.67
CA SER A 90 8.00 -39.84 -31.75
C SER A 90 6.62 -40.43 -31.47
N ILE A 91 6.04 -40.95 -32.56
CA ILE A 91 5.14 -42.12 -32.62
C ILE A 91 3.66 -41.87 -32.33
N THR A 92 2.85 -41.91 -33.40
CA THR A 92 1.65 -42.78 -33.42
C THR A 92 1.23 -43.09 -34.89
N PRO A 93 0.63 -44.26 -35.17
CA PRO A 93 0.69 -44.95 -36.46
C PRO A 93 -0.54 -44.75 -37.35
N SER A 94 -0.36 -45.11 -38.64
CA SER A 94 -1.33 -45.59 -39.64
C SER A 94 -2.85 -45.47 -39.37
N ARG A 95 -3.58 -44.83 -40.30
CA ARG A 95 -4.76 -45.43 -40.97
C ARG A 95 -5.28 -44.52 -42.10
N GLY A 96 -5.50 -45.09 -43.28
CA GLY A 96 -6.14 -44.46 -44.43
C GLY A 96 -5.63 -45.05 -45.73
#